data_AF-D3L7I3-F1
#
_entry.id   AF-D3L7I3-F1
#
_cell.length_a   1.000
_cell.length_b   1.000
_cell.length_c   1.000
_cell.angle_alpha   90.00
_cell.angle_beta   90.00
_cell.angle_gamma   90.00
#
_symmetry.space_group_name_H-M   'P 1'
#
loop_
_entity.id
_entity.type
_entity.pdbx_description
1 polymer ?
#
loop_
_entity_poly.entity_id
_entity_poly.type
_entity_poly.pdbx_seq_one_letter_code
_entity_poly.pdbx_strand_id
1 'polypeptide(L)'
;MTPVRKAIAKAMSLQNSTIPTVTNFDQTEVSKLVAHRKQFKPIAADQNIHLTYLAYAAKALAATAKKFPEINASLDMDKQEIVYHDDINLGIAVNAPSGLYVPVIAHADQKSIMAIAQEIEDLAAAVRDGSIKPDQMRGGTITISNIGSARGTWFTPIINAKEVAILGLGSIVKEPIISDDGTIVAGQMMKLSLSYDHRLIDGMLGQTSMNYLKSLLADPAYMLMEV
;
A
#
# COMPACT_ATOMS: atom_id res chain seq x y z
N MET A 1 26.72 -3.97 -13.12
CA MET A 1 25.41 -3.42 -12.70
C MET A 1 24.95 -2.37 -13.70
N THR A 2 23.69 -2.44 -14.16
CA THR A 2 23.07 -1.41 -15.02
C THR A 2 22.96 -0.07 -14.26
N PRO A 3 22.82 1.09 -14.95
CA PRO A 3 22.63 2.39 -14.29
C PRO A 3 21.46 2.38 -13.29
N VAL A 4 20.31 1.80 -13.68
CA VAL A 4 19.13 1.66 -12.82
C VAL A 4 19.46 0.85 -11.56
N ARG A 5 20.17 -0.28 -11.69
CA ARG A 5 20.56 -1.10 -10.53
C ARG A 5 21.54 -0.38 -9.60
N LYS A 6 22.45 0.44 -10.14
CA LYS A 6 23.35 1.28 -9.31
C LYS A 6 22.56 2.33 -8.52
N ALA A 7 21.57 2.97 -9.15
CA ALA A 7 20.69 3.94 -8.48
C ALA A 7 19.88 3.29 -7.35
N ILE A 8 19.28 2.13 -7.60
CA ILE A 8 18.55 1.35 -6.59
C ILE A 8 19.47 1.01 -5.41
N ALA A 9 20.66 0.46 -5.67
CA ALA A 9 21.59 0.08 -4.60
C ALA A 9 21.95 1.28 -3.70
N LYS A 10 22.25 2.44 -4.29
CA LYS A 10 22.53 3.67 -3.55
C LYS A 10 21.33 4.12 -2.69
N ALA A 11 20.13 4.11 -3.27
CA ALA A 11 18.91 4.54 -2.59
C ALA A 11 18.57 3.63 -1.40
N MET A 12 18.59 2.31 -1.60
CA MET A 12 18.27 1.33 -0.55
C MET A 12 19.27 1.38 0.60
N SER A 13 20.57 1.48 0.29
CA SER A 13 21.61 1.60 1.32
C SER A 13 21.45 2.86 2.16
N LEU A 14 21.09 3.98 1.53
CA LEU A 14 20.85 5.25 2.24
C LEU A 14 19.61 5.16 3.14
N GLN A 15 18.48 4.66 2.63
CA GLN A 15 17.24 4.54 3.41
C GLN A 15 17.46 3.64 4.62
N ASN A 16 18.05 2.45 4.42
CA ASN A 16 18.26 1.48 5.49
C ASN A 16 19.24 1.95 6.57
N SER A 17 20.18 2.85 6.25
CA SER A 17 21.13 3.38 7.24
C SER A 17 20.64 4.65 7.94
N THR A 18 19.68 5.37 7.37
CA THR A 18 19.24 6.68 7.87
C THR A 18 17.85 6.70 8.49
N ILE A 19 17.00 5.72 8.14
CA ILE A 19 15.62 5.63 8.63
C ILE A 19 15.53 4.47 9.64
N PRO A 20 15.40 4.76 10.95
CA PRO A 20 15.14 3.75 11.97
C PRO A 20 13.76 3.12 11.74
N THR A 21 13.74 2.06 10.94
CA THR A 21 12.50 1.43 10.49
C THR A 21 12.02 0.39 11.49
N VAL A 22 10.75 0.46 11.87
CA VAL A 22 10.05 -0.63 12.56
C VAL A 22 8.93 -1.16 11.67
N THR A 23 8.67 -2.46 11.74
CA THR A 23 7.61 -3.12 10.96
C THR A 23 6.62 -3.80 11.87
N ASN A 24 5.36 -3.38 11.81
CA ASN A 24 4.26 -4.11 12.43
C ASN A 24 3.73 -5.16 11.45
N PHE A 25 3.79 -6.41 11.87
CA PHE A 25 3.20 -7.53 11.16
C PHE A 25 1.83 -7.85 11.73
N ASP A 26 0.84 -7.95 10.85
CA ASP A 26 -0.50 -8.34 11.23
C ASP A 26 -1.16 -9.09 10.07
N GLN A 27 -2.40 -9.50 10.27
CA GLN A 27 -3.25 -10.11 9.26
C GLN A 27 -4.70 -9.72 9.50
N THR A 28 -5.50 -9.80 8.44
CA THR A 28 -6.94 -9.54 8.52
C THR A 28 -7.72 -10.57 7.72
N GLU A 29 -8.84 -11.00 8.30
CA GLU A 29 -9.82 -11.81 7.61
C GLU A 29 -10.49 -10.92 6.55
N VAL A 30 -10.54 -11.38 5.30
CA VAL A 30 -11.00 -10.61 4.14
C VAL A 30 -12.02 -11.39 3.30
N SER A 31 -12.72 -12.37 3.86
CA SER A 31 -13.70 -13.17 3.10
C SER A 31 -14.79 -12.30 2.48
N LYS A 32 -15.27 -11.27 3.20
CA LYS A 32 -16.22 -10.29 2.65
C LYS A 32 -15.64 -9.52 1.48
N LEU A 33 -14.39 -9.07 1.57
CA LEU A 33 -13.70 -8.39 0.47
C LEU A 33 -13.49 -9.30 -0.74
N VAL A 34 -13.12 -10.57 -0.50
CA VAL A 34 -13.01 -11.59 -1.56
C VAL A 34 -14.35 -11.81 -2.26
N ALA A 35 -15.45 -11.93 -1.51
CA ALA A 35 -16.79 -12.05 -2.05
C ALA A 35 -17.21 -10.81 -2.84
N HIS A 36 -16.98 -9.61 -2.27
CA HIS A 36 -17.27 -8.33 -2.91
C HIS A 36 -16.53 -8.20 -4.24
N ARG A 37 -15.21 -8.42 -4.26
CA ARG A 37 -14.44 -8.38 -5.50
C ARG A 37 -14.98 -9.39 -6.52
N LYS A 38 -15.33 -10.62 -6.11
CA LYS A 38 -15.88 -11.63 -7.02
C LYS A 38 -17.18 -11.16 -7.69
N GLN A 39 -18.04 -10.45 -6.95
CA GLN A 39 -19.28 -9.88 -7.46
C GLN A 39 -19.04 -8.72 -8.46
N PHE A 40 -18.11 -7.81 -8.15
CA PHE A 40 -17.88 -6.61 -8.97
C PHE A 40 -16.85 -6.77 -10.09
N LYS A 41 -16.06 -7.85 -10.08
CA LYS A 41 -15.06 -8.12 -11.13
C LYS A 41 -15.65 -8.16 -12.55
N PRO A 42 -16.82 -8.78 -12.81
CA PRO A 42 -17.43 -8.75 -14.14
C PRO A 42 -17.86 -7.33 -14.55
N ILE A 43 -18.44 -6.57 -13.63
CA ILE A 43 -18.89 -5.18 -13.89
C ILE A 43 -17.69 -4.27 -14.23
N ALA A 44 -16.56 -4.46 -13.55
CA ALA A 44 -15.32 -3.76 -13.87
C ALA A 44 -14.79 -4.16 -15.26
N ALA A 45 -14.88 -5.45 -15.61
CA ALA A 45 -14.45 -5.94 -16.91
C ALA A 45 -15.28 -5.37 -18.08
N ASP A 46 -16.59 -5.14 -17.87
CA ASP A 46 -17.45 -4.47 -18.87
C ASP A 46 -16.99 -3.02 -19.15
N GLN A 47 -16.24 -2.41 -18.23
CA GLN A 47 -15.62 -1.09 -18.37
C GLN A 47 -14.14 -1.18 -18.78
N ASN A 48 -13.63 -2.37 -19.12
CA ASN A 48 -12.21 -2.65 -19.38
C ASN A 48 -11.26 -2.39 -18.19
N ILE A 49 -11.77 -2.46 -16.96
CA ILE A 49 -10.98 -2.25 -15.74
C ILE A 49 -10.59 -3.58 -15.10
N HIS A 50 -9.29 -3.83 -14.89
CA HIS A 50 -8.85 -5.00 -14.15
C HIS A 50 -8.91 -4.81 -12.62
N LEU A 51 -10.08 -5.08 -12.02
CA LEU A 51 -10.25 -4.95 -10.58
C LEU A 51 -9.44 -5.99 -9.79
N THR A 52 -8.45 -5.54 -9.00
CA THR A 52 -7.60 -6.38 -8.13
C THR A 52 -7.79 -6.06 -6.65
N TYR A 53 -7.27 -6.91 -5.76
CA TYR A 53 -7.22 -6.61 -4.32
C TYR A 53 -6.32 -5.42 -3.98
N LEU A 54 -5.33 -5.11 -4.83
CA LEU A 54 -4.44 -3.97 -4.63
C LEU A 54 -5.22 -2.65 -4.68
N ALA A 55 -6.25 -2.53 -5.52
CA ALA A 55 -7.08 -1.32 -5.58
C ALA A 55 -7.86 -1.07 -4.28
N TYR A 56 -8.37 -2.13 -3.64
CA TYR A 56 -9.02 -2.03 -2.33
C TYR A 56 -8.02 -1.62 -1.25
N ALA A 57 -6.85 -2.24 -1.22
CA ALA A 57 -5.81 -1.90 -0.25
C ALA A 57 -5.25 -0.49 -0.44
N ALA A 58 -5.10 -0.04 -1.68
CA ALA A 58 -4.73 1.33 -2.01
C ALA A 58 -5.78 2.34 -1.49
N LYS A 59 -7.08 2.08 -1.72
CA LYS A 59 -8.15 2.93 -1.19
C LYS A 59 -8.19 2.93 0.34
N ALA A 60 -8.04 1.76 0.97
CA ALA A 60 -7.99 1.63 2.42
C ALA A 60 -6.80 2.38 3.03
N LEU A 61 -5.63 2.30 2.39
CA LEU A 61 -4.43 3.03 2.82
C LEU A 61 -4.60 4.53 2.66
N ALA A 62 -5.19 5.00 1.56
CA ALA A 62 -5.47 6.42 1.38
C ALA A 62 -6.45 6.96 2.45
N ALA A 63 -7.52 6.22 2.74
CA ALA A 63 -8.43 6.59 3.84
C ALA A 63 -7.74 6.57 5.21
N THR A 64 -6.84 5.60 5.44
CA THR A 64 -6.05 5.52 6.67
C THR A 64 -5.11 6.72 6.80
N ALA A 65 -4.40 7.09 5.72
CA ALA A 65 -3.53 8.25 5.67
C ALA A 65 -4.28 9.57 5.92
N LYS A 66 -5.53 9.69 5.43
CA LYS A 66 -6.39 10.85 5.69
C LYS A 66 -6.76 10.97 7.17
N LYS A 67 -7.01 9.83 7.83
CA LYS A 67 -7.36 9.78 9.26
C LYS A 67 -6.17 9.95 10.20
N PHE A 68 -5.00 9.48 9.79
CA PHE A 68 -3.76 9.50 10.55
C PHE A 68 -2.70 10.28 9.77
N PRO A 69 -2.74 11.63 9.75
CA PRO A 69 -1.88 12.44 8.88
C PRO A 69 -0.37 12.22 9.14
N GLU A 70 0.01 11.71 10.31
CA GLU A 70 1.40 11.36 10.65
C GLU A 70 1.98 10.28 9.73
N ILE A 71 1.16 9.36 9.20
CA ILE A 71 1.64 8.34 8.25
C ILE A 71 1.77 8.88 6.82
N ASN A 72 1.26 10.09 6.57
CA ASN A 72 1.34 10.83 5.31
C ASN A 72 2.22 12.08 5.47
N ALA A 73 3.29 11.99 6.27
CA ALA A 73 4.22 13.08 6.52
C ALA A 73 5.62 12.77 5.98
N SER A 74 6.50 13.77 6.04
CA SER A 74 7.93 13.63 5.78
C SER A 74 8.75 14.31 6.89
N LEU A 75 9.97 13.82 7.11
CA LEU A 75 10.91 14.42 8.04
C LEU A 75 11.99 15.20 7.27
N ASP A 76 12.01 16.52 7.45
CA ASP A 76 13.11 17.37 7.00
C ASP A 76 14.14 17.46 8.13
N MET A 77 15.18 16.63 8.06
CA MET A 77 16.22 16.58 9.08
C MET A 77 17.18 17.77 9.00
N ASP A 78 17.25 18.48 7.86
CA ASP A 78 18.11 19.66 7.71
C ASP A 78 17.49 20.85 8.43
N LYS A 79 16.16 20.99 8.34
CA LYS A 79 15.38 22.03 9.04
C LYS A 79 14.84 21.61 10.39
N GLN A 80 14.91 20.32 10.72
CA GLN A 80 14.32 19.72 11.92
C GLN A 80 12.79 19.90 11.99
N GLU A 81 12.11 19.74 10.85
CA GLU A 81 10.67 19.94 10.71
C GLU A 81 9.95 18.65 10.31
N ILE A 82 8.73 18.49 10.80
CA ILE A 82 7.78 17.49 10.30
C ILE A 82 6.90 18.19 9.26
N VAL A 83 6.88 17.67 8.04
CA VAL A 83 6.07 18.20 6.95
C VAL A 83 4.88 17.27 6.73
N TYR A 84 3.70 17.74 7.12
CA TYR A 84 2.44 17.04 6.86
C TYR A 84 1.97 17.33 5.42
N HIS A 85 1.46 16.31 4.74
CA HIS A 85 0.94 16.44 3.38
C HIS A 85 -0.58 16.36 3.39
N ASP A 86 -1.26 17.41 2.90
CA ASP A 86 -2.71 17.43 2.74
C ASP A 86 -3.16 16.49 1.61
N ASP A 87 -2.37 16.41 0.54
CA ASP A 87 -2.61 15.51 -0.58
C ASP A 87 -2.06 14.12 -0.29
N ILE A 88 -2.85 13.10 -0.64
CA ILE A 88 -2.47 11.69 -0.47
C ILE A 88 -2.05 11.13 -1.83
N ASN A 89 -0.75 11.22 -2.10
CA ASN A 89 -0.15 10.78 -3.34
C ASN A 89 0.46 9.39 -3.13
N LEU A 90 -0.30 8.36 -3.52
CA LEU A 90 0.02 6.98 -3.21
C LEU A 90 1.01 6.39 -4.22
N GLY A 91 2.22 6.07 -3.77
CA GLY A 91 3.21 5.31 -4.52
C GLY A 91 2.83 3.82 -4.63
N ILE A 92 2.91 3.23 -5.82
CA ILE A 92 2.67 1.81 -6.06
C ILE A 92 3.97 1.15 -6.53
N ALA A 93 4.49 0.18 -5.79
CA ALA A 93 5.69 -0.54 -6.23
C ALA A 93 5.39 -1.47 -7.41
N VAL A 94 6.02 -1.21 -8.55
CA VAL A 94 5.89 -1.99 -9.80
C VAL A 94 7.24 -2.58 -10.20
N ASN A 95 7.27 -3.91 -10.33
CA ASN A 95 8.45 -4.62 -10.83
C ASN A 95 8.46 -4.68 -12.36
N ALA A 96 9.59 -4.33 -12.96
CA ALA A 96 9.89 -4.49 -14.38
C ALA A 96 11.26 -5.15 -14.59
N PRO A 97 11.55 -5.71 -15.78
CA PRO A 97 12.84 -6.33 -16.06
C PRO A 97 14.05 -5.40 -15.78
N SER A 98 13.86 -4.09 -15.98
CA SER A 98 14.90 -3.08 -15.77
C SER A 98 15.14 -2.73 -14.29
N GLY A 99 14.17 -2.99 -13.40
CA GLY A 99 14.25 -2.60 -11.99
C GLY A 99 12.88 -2.49 -11.30
N LEU A 100 12.91 -2.02 -10.05
CA LEU A 100 11.72 -1.65 -9.29
C LEU A 100 11.46 -0.16 -9.47
N TYR A 101 10.21 0.20 -9.76
CA TYR A 101 9.74 1.56 -9.91
C TYR A 101 8.58 1.81 -8.93
N VAL A 102 8.40 3.05 -8.50
CA VAL A 102 7.30 3.46 -7.63
C VAL A 102 6.56 4.65 -8.29
N PRO A 103 5.73 4.40 -9.31
CA PRO A 103 4.84 5.42 -9.84
C PRO A 103 3.78 5.84 -8.80
N VAL A 104 3.24 7.04 -8.97
CA VAL A 104 2.38 7.73 -8.00
C VAL A 104 0.98 7.94 -8.55
N ILE A 105 -0.02 7.55 -7.75
CA ILE A 105 -1.43 7.90 -7.95
C ILE A 105 -1.71 9.16 -7.13
N ALA A 106 -1.86 10.30 -7.79
CA ALA A 106 -2.12 11.57 -7.11
C ALA A 106 -3.53 11.61 -6.49
N HIS A 107 -3.69 12.27 -5.34
CA HIS A 107 -4.99 12.45 -4.65
C HIS A 107 -5.82 11.15 -4.55
N ALA A 108 -5.17 10.06 -4.11
CA ALA A 108 -5.77 8.73 -4.07
C ALA A 108 -7.01 8.64 -3.15
N ASP A 109 -7.10 9.52 -2.15
CA ASP A 109 -8.23 9.63 -1.24
C ASP A 109 -9.50 10.14 -1.94
N GLN A 110 -9.36 10.97 -2.98
CA GLN A 110 -10.46 11.54 -3.76
C GLN A 110 -10.97 10.61 -4.87
N LYS A 111 -10.32 9.47 -5.07
CA LYS A 111 -10.61 8.54 -6.17
C LYS A 111 -11.49 7.37 -5.71
N SER A 112 -12.30 6.86 -6.64
CA SER A 112 -13.03 5.61 -6.44
C SER A 112 -12.11 4.40 -6.58
N ILE A 113 -12.52 3.24 -6.06
CA ILE A 113 -11.75 1.99 -6.20
C ILE A 113 -11.54 1.63 -7.69
N MET A 114 -12.52 1.92 -8.55
CA MET A 114 -12.41 1.67 -10.00
C MET A 114 -11.40 2.60 -10.66
N ALA A 115 -11.40 3.90 -10.30
CA ALA A 115 -10.41 4.85 -10.81
C ALA A 115 -9.00 4.48 -10.38
N ILE A 116 -8.82 4.09 -9.10
CA ILE A 116 -7.54 3.58 -8.59
C ILE A 116 -7.12 2.32 -9.34
N ALA A 117 -8.04 1.38 -9.61
CA ALA A 117 -7.74 0.15 -10.35
C ALA A 117 -7.24 0.45 -11.78
N GLN A 118 -7.89 1.37 -12.49
CA GLN A 118 -7.47 1.78 -13.83
C GLN A 118 -6.09 2.44 -13.80
N GLU A 119 -5.84 3.37 -12.87
CA GLU A 119 -4.55 4.07 -12.78
C GLU A 119 -3.41 3.13 -12.41
N ILE A 120 -3.64 2.12 -11.55
CA ILE A 120 -2.65 1.07 -11.28
C ILE A 120 -2.28 0.35 -12.58
N GLU A 121 -3.27 0.01 -13.42
CA GLU A 121 -3.04 -0.70 -14.67
C GLU A 121 -2.24 0.15 -15.66
N ASP A 122 -2.63 1.42 -15.85
CA ASP A 122 -1.98 2.36 -16.75
C ASP A 122 -0.52 2.62 -16.33
N LEU A 123 -0.29 2.89 -15.05
CA LEU A 123 1.06 3.13 -14.51
C LEU A 123 1.93 1.87 -14.60
N ALA A 124 1.36 0.70 -14.32
CA ALA A 124 2.10 -0.55 -14.41
C ALA A 124 2.42 -0.91 -15.88
N ALA A 125 1.54 -0.60 -16.83
CA ALA A 125 1.83 -0.73 -18.26
C ALA A 125 2.96 0.20 -18.68
N ALA A 126 2.87 1.49 -18.32
CA ALA A 126 3.88 2.50 -18.64
C ALA A 126 5.27 2.19 -18.06
N VAL A 127 5.33 1.57 -16.87
CA VAL A 127 6.59 1.10 -16.28
C VAL A 127 7.16 -0.09 -17.05
N ARG A 128 6.31 -1.03 -17.48
CA ARG A 128 6.75 -2.25 -18.19
C ARG A 128 7.20 -1.97 -19.62
N ASP A 129 6.56 -1.04 -20.32
CA ASP A 129 6.91 -0.64 -21.68
C ASP A 129 7.99 0.45 -21.74
N GLY A 130 8.30 1.09 -20.61
CA GLY A 130 9.32 2.14 -20.49
C GLY A 130 8.84 3.54 -20.88
N SER A 131 7.53 3.75 -21.04
CA SER A 131 6.91 5.04 -21.36
C SER A 131 6.56 5.90 -20.14
N ILE A 132 6.81 5.40 -18.93
CA ILE A 132 6.52 6.12 -17.68
C ILE A 132 7.18 7.50 -17.65
N LYS A 133 6.39 8.53 -17.36
CA LYS A 133 6.86 9.93 -17.35
C LYS A 133 7.52 10.27 -16.01
N PRO A 134 8.52 11.17 -15.98
CA PRO A 134 9.16 11.61 -14.73
C PRO A 134 8.20 12.16 -13.69
N ASP A 135 7.15 12.86 -14.10
CA ASP A 135 6.17 13.46 -13.18
C ASP A 135 5.27 12.40 -12.52
N GLN A 136 5.06 11.26 -13.17
CA GLN A 136 4.34 10.12 -12.60
C GLN A 136 5.15 9.36 -11.54
N MET A 137 6.42 9.72 -11.34
CA MET A 137 7.35 9.08 -10.40
C MET A 137 7.71 9.98 -9.21
N ARG A 138 7.05 11.14 -9.08
CA ARG A 138 7.39 12.19 -8.11
C ARG A 138 6.20 12.49 -7.20
N GLY A 139 6.51 13.07 -6.04
CA GLY A 139 5.51 13.58 -5.11
C GLY A 139 4.75 12.52 -4.32
N GLY A 140 5.25 11.27 -4.27
CA GLY A 140 4.71 10.23 -3.40
C GLY A 140 4.85 10.62 -1.92
N THR A 141 3.81 10.40 -1.14
CA THR A 141 3.74 10.73 0.29
C THR A 141 3.59 9.49 1.16
N ILE A 142 3.09 8.39 0.59
CA ILE A 142 3.00 7.08 1.21
C ILE A 142 3.04 6.00 0.11
N THR A 143 3.65 4.85 0.39
CA THR A 143 3.81 3.77 -0.61
C THR A 143 3.09 2.49 -0.21
N ILE A 144 2.65 1.71 -1.20
CA ILE A 144 2.22 0.32 -1.07
C ILE A 144 3.06 -0.61 -1.96
N SER A 145 3.45 -1.76 -1.42
CA SER A 145 4.23 -2.78 -2.12
C SER A 145 3.57 -4.15 -1.98
N ASN A 146 3.31 -4.83 -3.11
CA ASN A 146 2.55 -6.08 -3.13
C ASN A 146 3.38 -7.27 -3.63
N ILE A 147 3.94 -8.03 -2.68
CA ILE A 147 4.63 -9.29 -2.97
C ILE A 147 3.69 -10.50 -2.92
N GLY A 148 2.43 -10.31 -2.47
CA GLY A 148 1.41 -11.35 -2.50
C GLY A 148 1.10 -11.86 -3.90
N SER A 149 1.30 -11.02 -4.92
CA SER A 149 1.26 -11.41 -6.34
C SER A 149 2.28 -12.50 -6.70
N ALA A 150 3.42 -12.53 -6.01
CA ALA A 150 4.46 -13.55 -6.10
C ALA A 150 4.33 -14.64 -5.02
N ARG A 151 3.18 -14.72 -4.32
CA ARG A 151 2.89 -15.65 -3.22
C ARG A 151 3.77 -15.46 -1.97
N GLY A 152 4.34 -14.28 -1.77
CA GLY A 152 4.97 -13.91 -0.50
C GLY A 152 3.94 -13.73 0.62
N THR A 153 4.37 -13.86 1.87
CA THR A 153 3.52 -13.64 3.06
C THR A 153 3.91 -12.32 3.73
N TRP A 154 4.67 -12.35 4.81
CA TRP A 154 5.15 -11.16 5.50
C TRP A 154 6.54 -10.77 4.99
N PHE A 155 6.82 -9.48 4.96
CA PHE A 155 8.14 -8.95 4.65
C PHE A 155 8.31 -7.56 5.27
N THR A 156 9.55 -7.12 5.46
CA THR A 156 9.85 -5.75 5.91
C THR A 156 10.06 -4.85 4.69
N PRO A 157 9.05 -4.14 4.18
CA PRO A 157 9.27 -3.16 3.12
C PRO A 157 10.22 -2.04 3.58
N ILE A 158 11.11 -1.61 2.68
CA ILE A 158 11.98 -0.46 2.93
C ILE A 158 11.21 0.80 2.55
N ILE A 159 11.16 1.76 3.47
CA ILE A 159 10.46 3.04 3.28
C ILE A 159 11.10 3.82 2.13
N ASN A 160 10.27 4.35 1.24
CA ASN A 160 10.75 5.14 0.13
C ASN A 160 11.30 6.51 0.61
N ALA A 161 12.24 7.09 -0.13
CA ALA A 161 12.94 8.27 0.36
C ALA A 161 11.98 9.46 0.50
N LYS A 162 12.07 10.16 1.65
CA LYS A 162 11.19 11.27 2.06
C LYS A 162 9.79 10.86 2.52
N GLU A 163 9.39 9.61 2.42
CA GLU A 163 8.17 9.12 3.07
C GLU A 163 8.51 8.62 4.48
N VAL A 164 7.48 8.48 5.33
CA VAL A 164 7.64 7.95 6.70
C VAL A 164 6.95 6.61 6.91
N ALA A 165 6.18 6.13 5.94
CA ALA A 165 5.45 4.86 6.04
C ALA A 165 5.33 4.16 4.68
N ILE A 166 5.33 2.82 4.71
CA ILE A 166 5.07 1.95 3.56
C ILE A 166 4.27 0.72 3.99
N LEU A 167 3.23 0.40 3.24
CA LEU A 167 2.43 -0.81 3.45
C LEU A 167 2.89 -1.94 2.54
N GLY A 168 3.28 -3.06 3.14
CA GLY A 168 3.50 -4.33 2.49
C GLY A 168 2.25 -5.20 2.47
N LEU A 169 1.85 -5.64 1.27
CA LEU A 169 0.80 -6.65 1.08
C LEU A 169 1.41 -8.01 0.78
N GLY A 170 1.05 -8.98 1.61
CA GLY A 170 1.27 -10.39 1.36
C GLY A 170 0.11 -11.04 0.61
N SER A 171 0.23 -12.35 0.45
CA SER A 171 -0.80 -13.20 -0.16
C SER A 171 -2.04 -13.30 0.72
N ILE A 172 -3.18 -13.49 0.05
CA ILE A 172 -4.42 -13.92 0.70
C ILE A 172 -4.42 -15.44 0.68
N VAL A 173 -4.45 -16.06 1.85
CA VAL A 173 -4.38 -17.51 2.02
C VAL A 173 -5.59 -18.03 2.80
N LYS A 174 -6.07 -19.21 2.42
CA LYS A 174 -7.16 -19.87 3.14
C LYS A 174 -6.60 -20.54 4.39
N GLU A 175 -7.06 -20.15 5.55
CA GLU A 175 -6.54 -20.60 6.85
C GLU A 175 -7.68 -20.95 7.82
N PRO A 176 -7.48 -21.87 8.78
CA PRO A 176 -8.45 -22.09 9.85
C PRO A 176 -8.50 -20.86 10.76
N ILE A 177 -9.70 -20.34 10.99
CA ILE A 177 -10.00 -19.23 11.90
C ILE A 177 -11.09 -19.66 12.88
N ILE A 178 -11.14 -19.01 14.03
CA ILE A 178 -12.24 -19.18 15.00
C ILE A 178 -13.30 -18.13 14.65
N SER A 179 -14.51 -18.54 14.32
CA SER A 179 -15.65 -17.63 14.13
C SER A 179 -16.19 -17.11 15.47
N ASP A 180 -17.07 -16.13 15.42
CA ASP A 180 -17.67 -15.50 16.60
C ASP A 180 -18.40 -16.50 17.53
N ASP A 181 -18.90 -17.60 16.98
CA ASP A 181 -19.55 -18.70 17.71
C ASP A 181 -18.56 -19.74 18.29
N GLY A 182 -17.25 -19.52 18.13
CA GLY A 182 -16.19 -20.39 18.63
C GLY A 182 -15.88 -21.60 17.76
N THR A 183 -16.50 -21.74 16.58
CA THR A 183 -16.22 -22.87 15.67
C THR A 183 -15.00 -22.60 14.78
N ILE A 184 -14.29 -23.67 14.40
CA ILE A 184 -13.18 -23.55 13.45
C ILE A 184 -13.75 -23.58 12.04
N VAL A 185 -13.62 -22.47 11.32
CA VAL A 185 -14.04 -22.31 9.93
C VAL A 185 -12.85 -21.94 9.05
N ALA A 186 -12.98 -22.08 7.73
CA ALA A 186 -11.92 -21.65 6.83
C ALA A 186 -12.16 -20.19 6.39
N GLY A 187 -11.26 -19.30 6.78
CA GLY A 187 -11.26 -17.88 6.41
C GLY A 187 -10.23 -17.54 5.35
N GLN A 188 -10.35 -16.36 4.75
CA GLN A 188 -9.39 -15.81 3.80
C GLN A 188 -8.55 -14.76 4.52
N MET A 189 -7.29 -15.06 4.80
CA MET A 189 -6.41 -14.20 5.60
C MET A 189 -5.45 -13.43 4.70
N MET A 190 -5.53 -12.11 4.71
CA MET A 190 -4.58 -11.22 4.06
C MET A 190 -3.45 -10.86 5.03
N LYS A 191 -2.19 -11.09 4.62
CA LYS A 191 -1.02 -10.71 5.42
C LYS A 191 -0.62 -9.26 5.15
N LEU A 192 -0.35 -8.51 6.21
CA LEU A 192 -0.04 -7.08 6.17
C LEU A 192 1.27 -6.79 6.90
N SER A 193 2.02 -5.82 6.42
CA SER A 193 3.29 -5.38 7.02
C SER A 193 3.40 -3.88 6.89
N LEU A 194 3.16 -3.12 7.97
CA LEU A 194 3.31 -1.67 7.95
C LEU A 194 4.69 -1.31 8.49
N SER A 195 5.56 -0.81 7.63
CA SER A 195 6.86 -0.30 8.03
C SER A 195 6.83 1.22 8.12
N TYR A 196 7.39 1.77 9.19
CA TYR A 196 7.36 3.21 9.46
C TYR A 196 8.65 3.71 10.12
N ASP A 197 8.91 5.00 9.97
CA ASP A 197 10.03 5.70 10.57
C ASP A 197 9.75 5.95 12.06
N HIS A 198 10.46 5.21 12.93
CA HIS A 198 10.24 5.24 14.37
C HIS A 198 10.71 6.56 15.03
N ARG A 199 11.30 7.48 14.26
CA ARG A 199 11.55 8.86 14.74
C ARG A 199 10.28 9.70 14.82
N LEU A 200 9.27 9.39 13.99
CA LEU A 200 7.99 10.09 13.96
C LEU A 200 6.83 9.24 14.48
N ILE A 201 6.77 7.99 14.05
CA ILE A 201 5.64 7.09 14.32
C ILE A 201 6.06 6.09 15.40
N ASP A 202 5.39 6.12 16.54
CA ASP A 202 5.59 5.11 17.58
C ASP A 202 4.75 3.84 17.31
N GLY A 203 5.00 2.79 18.10
CA GLY A 203 4.32 1.51 17.96
C GLY A 203 2.80 1.56 18.18
N MET A 204 2.30 2.49 19.00
CA MET A 204 0.86 2.63 19.27
C MET A 204 0.16 3.27 18.08
N LEU A 205 0.71 4.35 17.54
CA LEU A 205 0.21 5.00 16.33
C LEU A 205 0.29 4.07 15.11
N GLY A 206 1.41 3.35 14.96
CA GLY A 206 1.58 2.33 13.93
C GLY A 206 0.53 1.21 14.05
N GLN A 207 0.26 0.71 15.25
CA GLN A 207 -0.75 -0.34 15.44
C GLN A 207 -2.18 0.19 15.26
N THR A 208 -2.48 1.40 15.73
CA THR A 208 -3.83 1.98 15.65
C THR A 208 -4.20 2.29 14.21
N SER A 209 -3.27 2.84 13.42
CA SER A 209 -3.47 3.04 11.98
C SER A 209 -3.62 1.71 11.23
N MET A 210 -2.83 0.69 11.56
CA MET A 210 -2.99 -0.67 11.02
C MET A 210 -4.38 -1.26 11.37
N ASN A 211 -4.85 -1.10 12.61
CA ASN A 211 -6.17 -1.60 13.01
C ASN A 211 -7.31 -0.96 12.21
N TYR A 212 -7.20 0.34 11.93
CA TYR A 212 -8.16 1.03 11.07
C TYR A 212 -8.11 0.53 9.63
N LEU A 213 -6.91 0.40 9.07
CA LEU A 213 -6.73 -0.17 7.74
C LEU A 213 -7.33 -1.59 7.64
N LYS A 214 -7.12 -2.41 8.68
CA LYS A 214 -7.70 -3.75 8.78
C LYS A 214 -9.22 -3.73 8.80
N SER A 215 -9.86 -2.81 9.54
CA SER A 215 -11.32 -2.75 9.56
C SER A 215 -11.90 -2.44 8.17
N LEU A 216 -11.27 -1.51 7.44
CA LEU A 216 -11.66 -1.20 6.06
C LEU A 216 -11.49 -2.40 5.12
N LEU A 217 -10.40 -3.16 5.27
CA LEU A 217 -10.15 -4.36 4.46
C LEU A 217 -11.05 -5.55 4.84
N ALA A 218 -11.42 -5.68 6.11
CA ALA A 218 -12.28 -6.75 6.59
C ALA A 218 -13.72 -6.63 6.03
N ASP A 219 -14.22 -5.40 5.87
CA ASP A 219 -15.53 -5.14 5.29
C ASP A 219 -15.50 -3.92 4.35
N PRO A 220 -15.56 -4.13 3.01
CA PRO A 220 -15.57 -3.03 2.05
C PRO A 220 -16.72 -2.04 2.22
N ALA A 221 -17.79 -2.39 2.94
CA ALA A 221 -18.88 -1.46 3.23
C ALA A 221 -18.39 -0.23 4.02
N TYR A 222 -17.38 -0.40 4.88
CA TYR A 222 -16.80 0.74 5.60
C TYR A 222 -16.12 1.73 4.66
N MET A 223 -15.50 1.26 3.56
CA MET A 223 -14.88 2.15 2.57
C MET A 223 -15.90 3.05 1.84
N LEU A 224 -17.19 2.70 1.84
CA LEU A 224 -18.26 3.53 1.25
C LEU A 224 -18.70 4.65 2.18
N MET A 225 -18.52 4.48 3.49
CA MET A 225 -18.86 5.50 4.50
C MET A 225 -17.77 6.55 4.63
N GLU A 226 -16.57 6.25 4.14
CA GLU A 226 -15.46 7.19 4.00
C GLU A 226 -15.71 8.10 2.79
N VAL A 227 -16.23 9.30 3.03
CA VAL A 227 -16.34 10.40 2.05
C VAL A 227 -15.41 11.53 2.47
#